data_AF-K0SGP8-F1
#
_entry.id   AF-K0SGP8-F1
#
_cell.length_a   1.000
_cell.length_b   1.000
_cell.length_c   1.000
_cell.angle_alpha   90.00
_cell.angle_beta   90.00
_cell.angle_gamma   90.00
#
_symmetry.space_group_name_H-M   'P 1'
#
loop_
_entity.id
_entity.type
_entity.pdbx_description
1 polymer ?
#
loop_
_entity_poly.entity_id
_entity_poly.type
_entity_poly.pdbx_seq_one_letter_code
_entity_poly.pdbx_strand_id
1 'polypeptide(L)'
;MMMLPLDNKRARLLPSAAALDALGNDLLVRCASYLDADGLAQLGQTSARFGIPQAGQQRSFANEAARQRFRQSATDEERSCLPKYDDESDIGLLRALELSRQPLCFDELAGNVFSPQEHPASVTRTGRAGWSTAVSGHVMRGGRHFVEFTINQSPYINLGIMRPVSLTDGIDLEADWGEGG
;
A
#
# COMPACT_ATOMS: atom_id res chain seq x y z
N MET A 1 -42.08 -48.41 19.45
CA MET A 1 -41.58 -47.29 18.63
C MET A 1 -41.69 -46.03 19.48
N MET A 2 -40.57 -45.55 20.03
CA MET A 2 -40.45 -44.21 20.64
C MET A 2 -39.06 -43.68 20.34
N MET A 3 -39.01 -42.49 19.75
CA MET A 3 -37.83 -41.76 19.32
C MET A 3 -36.99 -41.31 20.53
N LEU A 4 -35.68 -41.53 20.47
CA LEU A 4 -34.70 -40.81 21.28
C LEU A 4 -34.45 -39.44 20.64
N PRO A 5 -34.46 -38.33 21.41
CA PRO A 5 -34.10 -37.02 20.87
C PRO A 5 -32.57 -36.96 20.67
N LEU A 6 -32.17 -36.60 19.45
CA LEU A 6 -30.78 -36.37 19.09
C LEU A 6 -30.36 -35.00 19.65
N ASP A 7 -29.73 -34.99 20.82
CA ASP A 7 -29.14 -33.79 21.42
C ASP A 7 -28.00 -33.27 20.53
N ASN A 8 -28.34 -32.29 19.69
CA ASN A 8 -27.42 -31.65 18.76
C ASN A 8 -26.59 -30.59 19.50
N LYS A 9 -25.71 -31.03 20.40
CA LYS A 9 -24.68 -30.18 21.01
C LYS A 9 -23.60 -29.90 19.94
N ARG A 10 -23.80 -28.82 19.19
CA ARG A 10 -22.70 -28.15 18.49
C ARG A 10 -21.69 -27.68 19.54
N ALA A 11 -20.70 -28.52 19.81
CA ALA A 11 -19.51 -28.13 20.55
C ALA A 11 -18.89 -26.96 19.79
N ARG A 12 -19.04 -25.74 20.33
CA ARG A 12 -18.15 -24.64 19.97
C ARG A 12 -16.77 -25.08 20.43
N LEU A 13 -16.01 -25.69 19.53
CA LEU A 13 -14.57 -25.83 19.67
C LEU A 13 -14.03 -24.41 19.64
N LEU A 14 -13.95 -23.78 20.82
CA LEU A 14 -13.07 -22.64 21.00
C LEU A 14 -11.68 -23.17 20.63
N PRO A 15 -11.01 -22.57 19.62
CA PRO A 15 -9.60 -22.85 19.42
C PRO A 15 -8.93 -22.61 20.76
N SER A 16 -8.30 -23.65 21.32
CA SER A 16 -7.57 -23.51 22.56
C SER A 16 -6.54 -22.39 22.32
N ALA A 17 -6.70 -21.27 23.01
CA ALA A 17 -5.73 -20.17 22.98
C ALA A 17 -4.31 -20.69 23.32
N ALA A 18 -4.21 -21.84 24.00
CA ALA A 18 -2.95 -22.51 24.32
C ALA A 18 -2.21 -23.09 23.11
N ALA A 19 -2.85 -23.33 21.95
CA ALA A 19 -2.15 -23.90 20.79
C ALA A 19 -1.17 -22.92 20.14
N LEU A 20 -1.49 -21.62 20.18
CA LEU A 20 -0.59 -20.55 19.72
C LEU A 20 0.33 -20.04 20.82
N ASP A 21 -0.09 -20.12 22.09
CA ASP A 21 0.76 -19.79 23.24
C ASP A 21 1.98 -20.74 23.36
N ALA A 22 1.83 -21.97 22.87
CA ALA A 22 2.94 -22.93 22.72
C ALA A 22 3.92 -22.55 21.59
N LEU A 23 3.51 -21.73 20.62
CA LEU A 23 4.37 -21.25 19.56
C LEU A 23 5.11 -20.01 20.06
N GLY A 24 6.40 -20.14 20.34
CA GLY A 24 7.21 -19.02 20.82
C GLY A 24 7.08 -17.79 19.91
N ASN A 25 7.10 -16.59 20.52
CA ASN A 25 6.96 -15.32 19.81
C ASN A 25 7.89 -15.19 18.59
N ASP A 26 9.12 -15.71 18.70
CA ASP A 26 10.11 -15.69 17.61
C ASP A 26 9.65 -16.50 16.39
N LEU A 27 8.95 -17.61 16.62
CA LEU A 27 8.43 -18.45 15.55
C LEU A 27 7.22 -17.79 14.88
N LEU A 28 6.35 -17.11 15.64
CA LEU A 28 5.26 -16.31 15.09
C LEU A 28 5.77 -15.17 14.20
N VAL A 29 6.79 -14.44 14.66
CA VAL A 29 7.44 -13.37 13.88
C VAL A 29 8.08 -13.96 12.62
N ARG A 30 8.74 -15.12 12.73
CA ARG A 30 9.35 -15.79 11.58
C ARG A 30 8.31 -16.31 10.58
N CYS A 31 7.16 -16.78 11.03
CA CYS A 31 6.05 -17.13 10.15
C CYS A 31 5.48 -15.89 9.45
N ALA A 32 5.25 -14.80 10.19
CA ALA A 32 4.76 -13.55 9.63
C ALA A 32 5.73 -12.96 8.59
N SER A 33 7.04 -13.15 8.75
CA SER A 33 8.03 -12.63 7.79
C SER A 33 7.90 -13.22 6.38
N TYR A 34 7.20 -14.34 6.18
CA TYR A 34 6.93 -14.85 4.82
C TYR A 34 5.87 -14.05 4.06
N LEU A 35 5.12 -13.18 4.74
CA LEU A 35 4.14 -12.29 4.12
C LEU A 35 4.82 -11.04 3.55
N ASP A 36 4.24 -10.50 2.49
CA ASP A 36 4.53 -9.16 1.97
C ASP A 36 3.90 -8.08 2.83
N ALA A 37 4.13 -6.80 2.51
CA ALA A 37 3.59 -5.71 3.31
C ALA A 37 2.05 -5.72 3.38
N ASP A 38 1.36 -6.08 2.30
CA ASP A 38 -0.10 -6.17 2.27
C ASP A 38 -0.61 -7.34 3.14
N GLY A 39 0.02 -8.50 3.08
CA GLY A 39 -0.28 -9.64 3.94
C GLY A 39 -0.03 -9.34 5.43
N LEU A 40 1.05 -8.62 5.75
CA LEU A 40 1.32 -8.15 7.12
C LEU A 40 0.27 -7.13 7.59
N ALA A 41 -0.18 -6.22 6.72
CA ALA A 41 -1.25 -5.27 7.03
C ALA A 41 -2.56 -6.00 7.33
N GLN A 42 -2.93 -6.98 6.49
CA GLN A 42 -4.12 -7.81 6.71
C GLN A 42 -4.02 -8.65 7.99
N LEU A 43 -2.84 -9.22 8.27
CA LEU A 43 -2.58 -9.93 9.52
C LEU A 43 -2.77 -9.00 10.73
N GLY A 44 -2.27 -7.77 10.66
CA GLY A 44 -2.46 -6.76 11.69
C GLY A 44 -3.93 -6.40 11.91
N GLN A 45 -4.68 -6.16 10.84
CA GLN A 45 -6.10 -5.81 10.89
C GLN A 45 -6.97 -6.96 11.43
N THR A 46 -6.71 -8.19 10.96
CA THR A 46 -7.43 -9.38 11.43
C THR A 46 -7.11 -9.68 12.90
N SER A 47 -5.84 -9.54 13.30
CA SER A 47 -5.43 -9.69 14.70
C SER A 47 -6.01 -8.61 15.60
N ALA A 48 -6.15 -7.36 15.12
CA ALA A 48 -6.82 -6.31 15.88
C ALA A 48 -8.33 -6.59 16.08
N ARG A 49 -8.96 -7.27 15.11
CA ARG A 49 -10.40 -7.57 15.15
C ARG A 49 -10.74 -8.84 15.93
N PHE A 50 -9.89 -9.86 15.86
CA PHE A 50 -10.18 -11.20 16.38
C PHE A 50 -9.13 -11.72 17.37
N GLY A 51 -7.99 -11.06 17.48
CA GLY A 51 -6.88 -11.47 18.34
C GLY A 51 -7.09 -11.09 19.80
N ILE A 52 -6.28 -11.70 20.65
CA ILE A 52 -6.24 -11.42 22.08
C ILE A 52 -5.08 -10.44 22.31
N PRO A 53 -5.32 -9.23 22.84
CA PRO A 53 -4.24 -8.30 23.16
C PRO A 53 -3.29 -8.91 24.17
N GLN A 54 -2.00 -8.99 23.81
CA GLN A 54 -0.95 -9.44 24.72
C GLN A 54 -0.42 -8.24 25.51
N ALA A 55 -0.68 -8.22 26.82
CA ALA A 55 -0.22 -7.14 27.69
C ALA A 55 1.31 -7.09 27.72
N GLY A 56 1.89 -5.90 27.57
CA GLY A 56 3.34 -5.69 27.68
C GLY A 56 4.13 -5.84 26.37
N GLN A 57 3.51 -6.25 25.25
CA GLN A 57 4.18 -6.18 23.95
C GLN A 57 4.21 -4.74 23.41
N GLN A 58 5.42 -4.25 23.10
CA GLN A 58 5.60 -2.92 22.51
C GLN A 58 5.25 -2.85 21.03
N ARG A 59 5.25 -3.99 20.31
CA ARG A 59 4.89 -4.09 18.89
C ARG A 59 4.04 -5.33 18.64
N SER A 60 3.13 -5.24 17.69
CA SER A 60 2.45 -6.41 17.13
C SER A 60 3.43 -7.30 16.36
N PHE A 61 3.15 -8.59 16.27
CA PHE A 61 3.97 -9.53 15.49
C PHE A 61 4.13 -9.09 14.03
N ALA A 62 3.07 -8.53 13.43
CA ALA A 62 3.12 -8.02 12.06
C ALA A 62 4.11 -6.85 11.91
N ASN A 63 4.10 -5.89 12.85
CA ASN A 63 5.06 -4.78 12.83
C ASN A 63 6.49 -5.24 13.14
N GLU A 64 6.67 -6.19 14.05
CA GLU A 64 7.99 -6.73 14.37
C GLU A 64 8.59 -7.49 13.17
N ALA A 65 7.77 -8.29 12.48
CA ALA A 65 8.17 -8.97 11.25
C ALA A 65 8.53 -7.96 10.14
N ALA A 66 7.72 -6.93 9.94
CA ALA A 66 8.00 -5.87 8.95
C ALA A 66 9.31 -5.13 9.27
N ARG A 67 9.54 -4.78 10.54
CA ARG A 67 10.77 -4.11 11.00
C ARG A 67 12.00 -4.96 10.73
N GLN A 68 11.94 -6.25 11.04
CA GLN A 68 13.06 -7.17 10.79
C GLN A 68 13.32 -7.31 9.28
N ARG A 69 12.27 -7.48 8.48
CA ARG A 69 12.37 -7.55 7.01
C ARG A 69 13.04 -6.31 6.43
N PHE A 70 12.55 -5.11 6.77
CA PHE A 70 13.13 -3.85 6.28
C PHE A 70 14.62 -3.74 6.62
N ARG A 71 14.99 -4.05 7.88
CA ARG A 71 16.39 -4.00 8.32
C ARG A 71 17.29 -5.07 7.69
N GLN A 72 16.74 -6.16 7.20
CA GLN A 72 17.52 -7.21 6.55
C GLN A 72 17.62 -6.97 5.04
N SER A 73 16.58 -6.41 4.42
CA SER A 73 16.49 -6.30 2.97
C SER A 73 16.92 -4.95 2.41
N ALA A 74 16.77 -3.84 3.14
CA ALA A 74 17.09 -2.51 2.64
C ALA A 74 18.60 -2.27 2.60
N THR A 75 19.11 -1.70 1.51
CA THR A 75 20.49 -1.19 1.43
C THR A 75 20.65 0.09 2.25
N ASP A 76 21.89 0.53 2.47
CA ASP A 76 22.13 1.75 3.24
C ASP A 76 21.64 3.00 2.51
N GLU A 77 21.72 3.01 1.17
CA GLU A 77 21.14 4.06 0.32
C GLU A 77 19.61 4.09 0.46
N GLU A 78 18.94 2.95 0.36
CA GLU A 78 17.49 2.86 0.51
C GLU A 78 17.04 3.30 1.91
N ARG A 79 17.77 2.91 2.96
CA ARG A 79 17.51 3.37 4.34
C ARG A 79 17.68 4.87 4.51
N SER A 80 18.67 5.46 3.83
CA SER A 80 18.90 6.91 3.85
C SER A 80 17.75 7.69 3.18
N CYS A 81 17.13 7.09 2.17
CA CYS A 81 15.97 7.63 1.46
C CYS A 81 14.65 7.36 2.20
N LEU A 82 14.59 6.33 3.04
CA LEU A 82 13.40 5.89 3.79
C LEU A 82 13.59 6.02 5.31
N PRO A 83 13.80 7.24 5.87
CA PRO A 83 13.79 7.42 7.31
C PRO A 83 12.38 7.11 7.86
N LYS A 84 12.33 6.41 8.99
CA LYS A 84 11.09 6.13 9.72
C LYS A 84 10.66 7.35 10.54
N TYR A 85 9.41 7.77 10.43
CA TYR A 85 8.81 8.78 11.31
C TYR A 85 8.01 8.15 12.45
N ASP A 86 7.74 8.91 13.51
CA ASP A 86 7.15 8.41 14.76
C ASP A 86 5.70 7.92 14.59
N ASP A 87 4.96 8.50 13.65
CA ASP A 87 3.58 8.16 13.30
C ASP A 87 3.47 7.00 12.30
N GLU A 88 4.59 6.50 11.78
CA GLU A 88 4.61 5.44 10.77
C GLU A 88 4.70 4.04 11.38
N SER A 89 3.89 3.12 10.83
CA SER A 89 4.01 1.70 11.13
C SER A 89 5.23 1.09 10.43
N ASP A 90 5.82 0.06 11.03
CA ASP A 90 6.93 -0.68 10.41
C ASP A 90 6.47 -1.38 9.11
N ILE A 91 5.19 -1.75 9.02
CA ILE A 91 4.56 -2.29 7.80
C ILE A 91 4.51 -1.22 6.69
N GLY A 92 4.08 0.01 7.01
CA GLY A 92 4.05 1.10 6.05
C GLY A 92 5.44 1.44 5.49
N LEU A 93 6.46 1.40 6.35
CA LEU A 93 7.84 1.60 5.94
C LEU A 93 8.36 0.47 5.03
N LEU A 94 8.03 -0.79 5.34
CA LEU A 94 8.34 -1.92 4.46
C LEU A 94 7.64 -1.78 3.11
N ARG A 95 6.37 -1.37 3.10
CA ARG A 95 5.62 -1.12 1.86
C ARG A 95 6.27 -0.03 1.01
N ALA A 96 6.74 1.04 1.63
CA ALA A 96 7.43 2.12 0.92
C ALA A 96 8.71 1.62 0.23
N LEU A 97 9.47 0.73 0.87
CA LEU A 97 10.64 0.07 0.28
C LEU A 97 10.27 -0.84 -0.90
N GLU A 98 9.22 -1.64 -0.75
CA GLU A 98 8.75 -2.53 -1.82
C GLU A 98 8.28 -1.73 -3.04
N LEU A 99 7.61 -0.60 -2.82
CA LEU A 99 7.16 0.29 -3.88
C LEU A 99 8.31 1.06 -4.53
N SER A 100 9.32 1.52 -3.76
CA SER A 100 10.47 2.25 -4.33
C SER A 100 11.34 1.41 -5.25
N ARG A 101 11.24 0.08 -5.15
CA ARG A 101 11.94 -0.88 -6.02
C ARG A 101 11.19 -1.18 -7.31
N GLN A 102 9.93 -0.75 -7.42
CA GLN A 102 9.10 -0.97 -8.58
C GLN A 102 9.09 0.28 -9.47
N PRO A 103 8.96 0.14 -10.80
CA PRO A 103 8.74 1.28 -11.67
C PRO A 103 7.49 2.05 -11.25
N LEU A 104 7.53 3.38 -11.35
CA LEU A 104 6.37 4.22 -11.10
C LEU A 104 5.33 3.99 -12.20
N CYS A 105 4.19 3.41 -11.84
CA CYS A 105 3.07 3.19 -12.75
C CYS A 105 2.16 4.41 -12.82
N PHE A 106 1.57 4.66 -13.99
CA PHE A 106 0.52 5.63 -14.22
C PHE A 106 -0.82 4.92 -14.25
N ASP A 107 -1.56 4.99 -13.15
CA ASP A 107 -2.83 4.30 -12.95
C ASP A 107 -4.00 5.03 -13.61
N GLU A 108 -3.87 6.34 -13.83
CA GLU A 108 -4.91 7.18 -14.40
C GLU A 108 -4.35 8.10 -15.49
N LEU A 109 -5.03 8.15 -16.64
CA LEU A 109 -4.70 9.01 -17.76
C LEU A 109 -5.88 9.94 -18.05
N ALA A 110 -5.64 11.23 -18.04
CA ALA A 110 -6.64 12.26 -18.35
C ALA A 110 -6.27 13.01 -19.65
N GLY A 111 -7.28 13.32 -20.46
CA GLY A 111 -7.16 14.00 -21.74
C GLY A 111 -7.09 13.06 -22.95
N ASN A 112 -6.82 13.63 -24.12
CA ASN A 112 -7.09 12.95 -25.40
C ASN A 112 -5.83 12.56 -26.19
N VAL A 113 -4.64 12.75 -25.62
CA VAL A 113 -3.37 12.70 -26.36
C VAL A 113 -2.49 11.50 -25.96
N PHE A 114 -2.80 10.84 -24.84
CA PHE A 114 -2.14 9.60 -24.43
C PHE A 114 -2.91 8.38 -24.95
N SER A 115 -2.17 7.38 -25.42
CA SER A 115 -2.74 6.09 -25.84
C SER A 115 -2.66 5.05 -24.71
N PRO A 116 -3.53 4.02 -24.73
CA PRO A 116 -3.36 2.82 -23.91
C PRO A 116 -1.96 2.22 -24.10
N GLN A 117 -1.39 1.69 -23.02
CA GLN A 117 -0.02 1.16 -23.00
C GLN A 117 0.02 -0.32 -22.67
N GLU A 118 1.01 -1.02 -23.24
CA GLU A 118 1.39 -2.37 -22.83
C GLU A 118 2.10 -2.38 -21.47
N HIS A 119 2.77 -1.28 -21.12
CA HIS A 119 3.48 -1.12 -19.85
C HIS A 119 2.95 0.08 -19.06
N PRO A 120 2.48 -0.14 -17.82
CA PRO A 120 1.87 0.92 -17.01
C PRO A 120 2.86 1.99 -16.55
N ALA A 121 4.18 1.75 -16.66
CA ALA A 121 5.23 2.69 -16.24
C ALA A 121 5.69 3.67 -17.35
N SER A 122 5.03 3.67 -18.50
CA SER A 122 5.34 4.59 -19.59
C SER A 122 4.08 5.29 -20.11
N VAL A 123 4.28 6.44 -20.75
CA VAL A 123 3.24 7.17 -21.47
C VAL A 123 3.77 7.62 -22.82
N THR A 124 2.92 7.53 -23.84
CA THR A 124 3.27 7.84 -25.22
C THR A 124 2.24 8.82 -25.73
N ARG A 125 2.74 9.97 -26.18
CA ARG A 125 1.94 10.97 -26.84
C ARG A 125 1.69 10.54 -28.30
N THR A 126 0.43 10.36 -28.67
CA THR A 126 0.04 9.95 -30.04
C THR A 126 -0.65 11.07 -30.83
N GLY A 127 -1.16 12.11 -30.15
CA GLY A 127 -1.83 13.25 -30.78
C GLY A 127 -0.96 14.50 -31.00
N ARG A 128 -1.34 15.32 -31.98
CA ARG A 128 -0.59 16.54 -32.37
C ARG A 128 -0.84 17.75 -31.47
N ALA A 129 -2.02 17.88 -30.85
CA ALA A 129 -2.36 19.02 -30.00
C ALA A 129 -3.29 18.59 -28.85
N GLY A 130 -3.09 19.19 -27.67
CA GLY A 130 -3.89 18.95 -26.47
C GLY A 130 -3.04 18.76 -25.21
N TRP A 131 -3.68 18.94 -24.07
CA TRP A 131 -3.11 18.63 -22.76
C TRP A 131 -3.53 17.22 -22.34
N SER A 132 -2.59 16.47 -21.80
CA SER A 132 -2.85 15.20 -21.15
C SER A 132 -2.04 15.10 -19.87
N THR A 133 -2.60 14.45 -18.87
CA THR A 133 -1.97 14.23 -17.57
C THR A 133 -1.98 12.75 -17.26
N ALA A 134 -0.84 12.25 -16.82
CA ALA A 134 -0.70 10.88 -16.35
C ALA A 134 -0.45 10.94 -14.85
N VAL A 135 -1.27 10.22 -14.09
CA VAL A 135 -1.27 10.25 -12.64
C VAL A 135 -0.90 8.88 -12.13
N SER A 136 0.07 8.84 -11.23
CA SER A 136 0.36 7.64 -10.45
C SER A 136 -0.52 7.62 -9.20
N GLY A 137 -1.08 6.47 -8.88
CA GLY A 137 -1.74 6.18 -7.61
C GLY A 137 -0.75 6.00 -6.46
N HIS A 138 0.56 6.16 -6.71
CA HIS A 138 1.58 6.11 -5.68
C HIS A 138 1.43 7.27 -4.69
N VAL A 139 0.95 6.97 -3.48
CA VAL A 139 0.82 7.93 -2.39
C VAL A 139 2.18 8.20 -1.76
N MET A 140 2.69 9.42 -1.90
CA MET A 140 3.92 9.85 -1.24
C MET A 140 3.70 10.07 0.26
N ARG A 141 4.58 9.49 1.08
CA ARG A 141 4.70 9.78 2.53
C ARG A 141 5.35 11.14 2.79
N GLY A 142 5.38 11.58 4.05
CA GLY A 142 6.17 12.75 4.44
C GLY A 142 7.66 12.56 4.11
N GLY A 143 8.35 13.64 3.75
CA GLY A 143 9.80 13.64 3.53
C GLY A 143 10.24 13.85 2.08
N ARG A 144 11.47 13.41 1.78
CA ARG A 144 12.08 13.56 0.46
C ARG A 144 11.80 12.32 -0.40
N HIS A 145 11.39 12.57 -1.64
CA HIS A 145 11.13 11.57 -2.66
C HIS A 145 11.90 11.91 -3.92
N PHE A 146 12.32 10.88 -4.63
CA PHE A 146 13.05 11.00 -5.89
C PHE A 146 12.34 10.13 -6.92
N VAL A 147 12.23 10.65 -8.13
CA VAL A 147 11.70 9.94 -9.29
C VAL A 147 12.56 10.29 -10.50
N GLU A 148 12.80 9.31 -11.34
CA GLU A 148 13.56 9.47 -12.58
C GLU A 148 12.62 9.18 -13.76
N PHE A 149 12.67 10.05 -14.77
CA PHE A 149 11.88 9.90 -15.99
C PHE A 149 12.81 9.95 -17.21
N THR A 150 12.62 9.00 -18.12
CA THR A 150 13.26 9.03 -19.44
C THR A 150 12.34 9.72 -20.43
N ILE A 151 12.74 10.89 -20.94
CA ILE A 151 11.96 11.69 -21.87
C ILE A 151 12.61 11.63 -23.25
N ASN A 152 11.95 10.98 -24.21
CA ASN A 152 12.48 10.80 -25.55
C ASN A 152 12.15 11.97 -26.50
N GLN A 153 10.96 12.57 -26.41
CA GLN A 153 10.50 13.61 -27.34
C GLN A 153 9.41 14.52 -26.71
N SER A 154 9.77 15.68 -26.15
CA SER A 154 8.85 16.84 -25.96
C SER A 154 9.58 18.02 -25.30
N PRO A 155 9.41 19.27 -25.77
CA PRO A 155 9.90 20.45 -25.07
C PRO A 155 8.97 20.96 -23.94
N TYR A 156 7.75 20.41 -23.79
CA TYR A 156 6.76 20.90 -22.83
C TYR A 156 6.23 19.75 -21.96
N ILE A 157 6.88 19.48 -20.84
CA ILE A 157 6.45 18.51 -19.83
C ILE A 157 6.46 19.20 -18.48
N ASN A 158 5.34 19.13 -17.77
CA ASN A 158 5.23 19.56 -16.38
C ASN A 158 5.19 18.30 -15.51
N LEU A 159 6.13 18.21 -14.56
CA LEU A 159 6.16 17.17 -13.55
C LEU A 159 5.76 17.80 -12.21
N GLY A 160 4.95 17.11 -11.44
CA GLY A 160 4.44 17.67 -10.20
C GLY A 160 3.86 16.61 -9.28
N ILE A 161 3.58 17.07 -8.06
CA ILE A 161 2.92 16.30 -7.03
C ILE A 161 1.47 16.74 -6.98
N MET A 162 0.54 15.80 -7.11
CA MET A 162 -0.89 16.07 -6.94
C MET A 162 -1.29 15.75 -5.51
N ARG A 163 -2.05 16.65 -4.89
CA ARG A 163 -2.68 16.38 -3.59
C ARG A 163 -3.99 15.64 -3.85
N PRO A 164 -4.20 14.45 -3.26
CA PRO A 164 -5.48 13.77 -3.35
C PRO A 164 -6.58 14.74 -2.92
N VAL A 165 -7.45 15.09 -3.85
CA VAL A 165 -8.65 15.88 -3.57
C VAL A 165 -9.82 14.92 -3.51
N SER A 166 -10.54 14.93 -2.39
CA SER A 166 -11.83 14.25 -2.30
C SER A 166 -12.81 14.96 -3.21
N LEU A 167 -13.05 14.42 -4.40
CA LEU A 167 -14.01 14.94 -5.38
C LEU A 167 -15.47 14.87 -4.91
N THR A 168 -15.72 14.36 -3.70
CA THR A 168 -17.06 14.19 -3.12
C THR A 168 -17.68 15.48 -2.61
N ASP A 169 -16.89 16.54 -2.41
CA ASP A 169 -17.41 17.84 -1.96
C ASP A 169 -17.58 18.79 -3.15
N GLY A 170 -18.63 18.54 -3.95
CA GLY A 170 -19.32 19.58 -4.72
C GLY A 170 -18.49 20.38 -5.72
N ILE A 171 -17.61 19.75 -6.49
CA ILE A 171 -16.99 20.42 -7.64
C ILE A 171 -17.93 20.25 -8.84
N ASP A 172 -18.74 21.27 -9.09
CA ASP A 172 -19.50 21.41 -10.33
C ASP A 172 -18.47 21.57 -11.46
N LEU A 173 -18.35 20.54 -12.29
CA LEU A 173 -17.37 20.46 -13.38
C LEU A 173 -17.91 21.25 -14.59
N GLU A 174 -18.31 22.50 -14.37
CA GLU A 174 -18.46 23.47 -15.44
C GLU A 174 -17.07 24.06 -15.72
N ALA A 175 -16.31 23.35 -16.56
CA ALA A 175 -15.09 23.88 -17.12
C ALA A 175 -15.47 24.99 -18.12
N ASP A 176 -15.61 26.21 -17.61
CA ASP A 176 -15.72 27.45 -18.39
C ASP A 176 -14.39 27.72 -19.12
N TRP A 177 -14.21 27.06 -20.25
CA TRP A 177 -13.18 27.44 -21.22
C TRP A 177 -13.72 28.61 -22.04
N GLY A 178 -13.66 29.81 -21.45
CA GLY A 178 -14.01 31.04 -22.12
C GLY A 178 -13.26 31.20 -23.45
N GLU A 179 -14.03 31.23 -24.54
CA GLU A 179 -13.59 31.78 -25.83
C GLU A 179 -13.31 33.27 -25.64
N GLY A 180 -12.02 33.63 -25.65
CA GLY A 180 -11.56 35.01 -25.67
C GLY A 180 -11.08 35.41 -27.06
N GLY A 181 -11.98 36.04 -27.82
CA GLY A 181 -11.77 37.12 -28.82
C GLY A 181 -10.61 37.04 -29.80
#